data_AF-A0A8T6NS70-F1
#
_entry.id   AF-A0A8T6NS70-F1
#
_cell.length_a   1.000
_cell.length_b   1.000
_cell.length_c   1.000
_cell.angle_alpha   90.00
_cell.angle_beta   90.00
_cell.angle_gamma   90.00
#
_symmetry.space_group_name_H-M   'P 1'
#
loop_
_entity.id
_entity.type
_entity.pdbx_description
1 polymer ?
#
loop_
_entity_poly.entity_id
_entity_poly.type
_entity_poly.pdbx_seq_one_letter_code
_entity_poly.pdbx_strand_id
1 'polypeptide(L)'
;MRPVWICFFVVAMLSACSPFNANVTTTGCPVDLPEGASGVTCGTIRVPEDHADPGGPQIELAFALLAARDLVKQPDPIVMVEGGPGGSAMENLLPVFASPDADFFRAKRDLIIIE
;
A
#
# COMPACT_ATOMS: atom_id res chain seq x y z
N MET A 1 -57.40 20.85 -21.10
CA MET A 1 -57.77 19.42 -21.02
C MET A 1 -56.51 18.62 -20.69
N ARG A 2 -56.46 18.06 -19.47
CA ARG A 2 -55.51 17.03 -19.01
C ARG A 2 -55.92 15.68 -19.68
N PRO A 3 -55.26 14.49 -19.53
CA PRO A 3 -54.33 14.12 -18.44
C PRO A 3 -53.29 13.00 -18.78
N VAL A 4 -52.62 12.49 -17.71
CA VAL A 4 -52.09 11.10 -17.52
C VAL A 4 -50.79 10.77 -18.28
N TRP A 5 -49.74 10.14 -17.73
CA TRP A 5 -49.35 9.66 -16.41
C TRP A 5 -47.88 9.21 -16.56
N ILE A 6 -47.10 9.32 -15.50
CA ILE A 6 -46.28 8.22 -14.96
C ILE A 6 -45.53 7.36 -16.00
N CYS A 7 -44.29 7.73 -16.28
CA CYS A 7 -43.21 6.74 -16.45
C CYS A 7 -42.15 7.08 -15.40
N PHE A 8 -42.36 6.59 -14.19
CA PHE A 8 -41.54 5.52 -13.63
C PHE A 8 -40.07 5.92 -13.43
N PHE A 9 -39.82 6.67 -12.35
CA PHE A 9 -38.97 6.26 -11.22
C PHE A 9 -38.10 5.01 -11.43
N VAL A 10 -37.10 5.08 -12.31
CA VAL A 10 -35.92 4.21 -12.22
C VAL A 10 -34.71 5.12 -12.32
N VAL A 11 -34.48 5.91 -11.27
CA VAL A 11 -33.15 6.50 -11.05
C VAL A 11 -32.27 5.32 -10.69
N ALA A 12 -31.47 4.89 -11.66
CA ALA A 12 -30.48 3.85 -11.51
C ALA A 12 -29.68 4.09 -10.23
N MET A 13 -29.67 3.10 -9.32
CA MET A 13 -28.61 2.95 -8.33
C MET A 13 -27.31 2.69 -9.09
N LEU A 14 -26.69 3.77 -9.57
CA LEU A 14 -25.27 3.82 -9.86
C LEU A 14 -24.58 3.68 -8.51
N SER A 15 -24.44 2.43 -8.05
CA SER A 15 -23.59 2.10 -6.92
C SER A 15 -22.19 2.59 -7.30
N ALA A 16 -21.80 3.71 -6.71
CA ALA A 16 -20.52 4.33 -6.96
C ALA A 16 -19.44 3.35 -6.49
N CYS A 17 -18.75 2.72 -7.43
CA CYS A 17 -17.42 2.16 -7.17
C CYS A 17 -16.51 3.39 -6.98
N SER A 18 -16.50 3.94 -5.77
CA SER A 18 -15.65 5.08 -5.46
C SER A 18 -14.21 4.57 -5.52
N PRO A 19 -13.34 5.14 -6.37
CA PRO A 19 -11.94 4.76 -6.36
C PRO A 19 -11.38 5.09 -4.99
N PHE A 20 -10.95 4.07 -4.25
CA PHE A 20 -10.24 4.27 -3.00
C PHE A 20 -8.92 4.96 -3.32
N ASN A 21 -8.87 6.28 -3.10
CA ASN A 21 -7.62 7.03 -3.14
C ASN A 21 -6.93 6.76 -1.80
N ALA A 22 -6.05 5.77 -1.80
CA ALA A 22 -5.13 5.54 -0.71
C ALA A 22 -4.32 6.82 -0.45
N ASN A 23 -4.47 7.40 0.73
CA ASN A 23 -3.67 8.55 1.12
C ASN A 23 -2.32 8.05 1.63
N VAL A 24 -1.29 8.22 0.80
CA VAL A 24 0.08 7.78 1.08
C VAL A 24 0.91 8.99 1.52
N THR A 25 1.51 8.88 2.71
CA THR A 25 2.38 9.91 3.26
C THR A 25 3.78 9.35 3.42
N THR A 26 4.78 9.97 2.78
CA THR A 26 6.19 9.60 2.97
C THR A 26 6.69 10.10 4.32
N THR A 27 7.37 9.24 5.06
CA THR A 27 7.93 9.53 6.40
C THR A 27 9.37 9.00 6.50
N GLY A 28 10.04 9.29 7.61
CA GLY A 28 11.29 8.61 7.94
C GLY A 28 11.05 7.13 8.22
N CYS A 29 12.03 6.27 7.91
CA CYS A 29 11.94 4.86 8.27
C CYS A 29 11.94 4.70 9.80
N PRO A 30 11.08 3.84 10.36
CA PRO A 30 10.95 3.67 11.81
C PRO A 30 12.13 2.89 12.43
N VAL A 31 13.00 2.32 11.58
CA VAL A 31 14.18 1.54 11.97
C VAL A 31 15.41 2.07 11.25
N ASP A 32 16.58 1.86 11.86
CA ASP A 32 17.86 2.21 11.26
C ASP A 32 18.13 1.34 10.02
N LEU A 33 18.54 2.00 8.93
CA LEU A 33 18.93 1.32 7.72
C LEU A 33 20.41 0.91 7.78
N PRO A 34 20.78 -0.26 7.22
CA PRO A 34 22.18 -0.69 7.20
C PRO A 34 23.04 0.25 6.37
N GLU A 35 24.34 0.26 6.65
CA GLU A 35 25.30 1.03 5.85
C GLU A 35 25.23 0.63 4.36
N GLY A 36 25.22 1.62 3.47
CA GLY A 36 25.10 1.40 2.03
C GLY A 36 23.67 1.16 1.53
N ALA A 37 22.67 1.11 2.42
CA ALA A 37 21.27 1.05 2.03
C ALA A 37 20.91 2.22 1.10
N SER A 38 20.18 1.92 0.03
CA SER A 38 19.78 2.91 -0.96
C SER A 38 18.48 2.52 -1.65
N GLY A 39 17.80 3.54 -2.21
CA GLY A 39 16.51 3.36 -2.88
C GLY A 39 15.44 2.79 -1.94
N VAL A 40 15.42 3.25 -0.69
CA VAL A 40 14.41 2.90 0.32
C VAL A 40 13.53 4.12 0.54
N THR A 41 12.21 3.94 0.53
CA THR A 41 11.23 4.98 0.84
C THR A 41 10.24 4.42 1.84
N CYS A 42 10.17 5.02 3.02
CA CYS A 42 9.21 4.64 4.05
C CYS A 42 8.03 5.61 4.07
N GLY A 43 6.91 5.14 4.60
CA GLY A 43 5.70 5.95 4.69
C GLY A 43 4.57 5.25 5.40
N THR A 44 3.41 5.90 5.40
CA THR A 44 2.16 5.33 5.87
C THR A 44 1.09 5.40 4.78
N ILE A 45 0.18 4.44 4.81
CA ILE A 45 -1.03 4.40 3.97
C ILE A 45 -2.24 4.37 4.89
N ARG A 46 -3.22 5.26 4.63
CA ARG A 46 -4.49 5.25 5.37
C ARG A 46 -5.46 4.25 4.75
N VAL A 47 -6.07 3.41 5.58
CA VAL A 47 -7.11 2.43 5.21
C VAL A 47 -8.27 2.48 6.20
N PRO A 48 -9.50 2.13 5.80
CA PRO A 48 -10.61 2.04 6.74
C PRO A 48 -10.37 0.88 7.72
N GLU A 49 -10.67 1.11 9.00
CA GLU A 49 -10.63 0.07 10.03
C GLU A 49 -11.66 -1.04 9.74
N ASP A 50 -12.85 -0.64 9.30
CA ASP A 50 -13.88 -1.54 8.77
C ASP A 50 -14.05 -1.30 7.27
N HIS A 51 -13.62 -2.26 6.45
CA HIS A 51 -13.74 -2.17 4.99
C HIS A 51 -15.19 -2.17 4.48
N ALA A 52 -16.18 -2.57 5.31
CA ALA A 52 -17.60 -2.44 4.97
C ALA A 52 -18.14 -1.01 5.19
N ASP A 53 -17.45 -0.18 5.99
CA ASP A 53 -17.74 1.24 6.19
C ASP A 53 -16.51 2.10 5.82
N PRO A 54 -16.26 2.35 4.52
CA PRO A 54 -15.08 3.08 4.06
C PRO A 54 -15.07 4.56 4.50
N GLY A 55 -16.20 5.11 4.97
CA GLY A 55 -16.30 6.46 5.53
C GLY A 55 -16.05 6.51 7.04
N GLY A 56 -15.90 5.36 7.69
CA GLY A 56 -15.64 5.22 9.11
C GLY A 56 -14.20 5.55 9.53
N PRO A 57 -13.82 5.21 10.77
CA PRO A 57 -12.46 5.41 11.27
C PRO A 57 -11.39 4.85 10.31
N GLN A 58 -10.29 5.58 10.19
CA GLN A 58 -9.16 5.20 9.34
C GLN A 58 -7.97 4.89 10.24
N ILE A 59 -7.24 3.83 9.90
CA ILE A 59 -5.96 3.47 10.51
C ILE A 59 -4.82 3.72 9.52
N GLU A 60 -3.61 3.87 10.06
CA GLU A 60 -2.38 4.04 9.27
C GLU A 60 -1.55 2.76 9.33
N LEU A 61 -1.26 2.18 8.16
CA LEU A 61 -0.33 1.07 8.02
C LEU A 61 1.02 1.60 7.56
N ALA A 62 2.09 1.19 8.21
CA ALA A 62 3.44 1.57 7.82
C ALA A 62 3.93 0.71 6.66
N PHE A 63 4.72 1.28 5.76
CA PHE A 63 5.35 0.53 4.69
C PHE A 63 6.78 1.02 4.43
N ALA A 64 7.57 0.13 3.81
CA ALA A 64 8.83 0.46 3.19
C ALA A 64 8.85 -0.07 1.75
N LEU A 65 9.11 0.83 0.80
CA LEU A 65 9.36 0.53 -0.61
C LEU A 65 10.86 0.47 -0.86
N LEU A 66 11.33 -0.66 -1.36
CA LEU A 66 12.69 -0.90 -1.83
C LEU A 66 12.64 -0.99 -3.36
N ALA A 67 13.10 0.07 -4.04
CA ALA A 67 13.04 0.16 -5.49
C ALA A 67 13.87 -0.92 -6.21
N ALA A 68 13.42 -1.43 -7.35
CA ALA A 68 14.26 -2.31 -8.16
C ALA A 68 15.61 -1.64 -8.52
N ARG A 69 16.68 -2.43 -8.64
CA ARG A 69 18.01 -1.95 -9.03
C ARG A 69 18.12 -1.73 -10.54
N ASP A 70 17.47 -2.56 -11.34
CA ASP A 70 17.43 -2.42 -12.79
C ASP A 70 16.55 -1.23 -13.20
N LEU A 71 17.01 -0.46 -14.19
CA LEU A 71 16.22 0.63 -14.80
C LEU A 71 14.96 0.13 -15.51
N VAL A 72 15.01 -1.10 -16.04
CA VAL A 72 13.87 -1.79 -16.66
C VAL A 72 13.34 -2.84 -15.69
N LYS A 73 12.55 -2.38 -14.72
CA LYS A 73 11.91 -3.25 -13.73
C LYS A 73 10.63 -3.89 -14.25
N GLN A 74 10.26 -4.99 -13.62
CA GLN A 74 8.96 -5.61 -13.81
C GLN A 74 7.88 -4.77 -13.11
N PRO A 75 6.67 -4.67 -13.69
CA PRO A 75 5.66 -3.72 -13.23
C PRO A 75 4.99 -4.10 -11.90
N ASP A 76 5.10 -5.36 -11.50
CA ASP A 76 4.46 -5.92 -10.31
C ASP A 76 5.46 -6.05 -9.14
N PRO A 77 5.18 -5.49 -7.95
CA PRO A 77 6.07 -5.59 -6.80
C PRO A 77 5.93 -6.95 -6.10
N ILE A 78 6.88 -7.26 -5.21
CA ILE A 78 6.74 -8.33 -4.22
C ILE A 78 6.38 -7.68 -2.89
N VAL A 79 5.24 -8.07 -2.31
CA VAL A 79 4.83 -7.61 -0.97
C VAL A 79 5.26 -8.65 0.05
N MET A 80 6.06 -8.23 1.02
CA MET A 80 6.56 -9.04 2.11
C MET A 80 5.81 -8.67 3.38
N VAL A 81 5.24 -9.69 3.98
CA VAL A 81 4.60 -9.65 5.29
C VAL A 81 5.40 -10.55 6.21
N GLU A 82 5.59 -10.10 7.44
CA GLU A 82 6.11 -10.99 8.46
C GLU A 82 5.05 -12.04 8.80
N GLY A 83 5.50 -13.25 9.13
CA GLY A 83 4.62 -14.34 9.55
C GLY A 83 4.23 -14.22 11.03
N GLY A 84 3.35 -15.11 11.49
CA GLY A 84 2.74 -14.96 12.80
C GLY A 84 1.89 -13.68 12.88
N PRO A 85 1.22 -13.43 14.01
CA PRO A 85 0.64 -12.14 14.29
C PRO A 85 1.50 -11.34 15.28
N GLY A 86 1.71 -10.06 14.98
CA GLY A 86 2.22 -9.06 15.94
C GLY A 86 3.74 -8.90 16.02
N GLY A 87 4.53 -9.55 15.16
CA GLY A 87 5.92 -9.15 14.97
C GLY A 87 6.01 -8.00 13.96
N SER A 88 7.17 -7.33 13.94
CA SER A 88 7.41 -6.19 13.07
C SER A 88 8.16 -6.62 11.82
N ALA A 89 7.52 -6.50 10.67
CA ALA A 89 8.15 -6.70 9.37
C ALA A 89 9.23 -5.63 9.10
N MET A 90 9.04 -4.41 9.59
CA MET A 90 10.04 -3.35 9.54
C MET A 90 11.30 -3.75 10.31
N GLU A 91 11.19 -4.22 11.55
CA GLU A 91 12.36 -4.60 12.35
C GLU A 91 13.05 -5.85 11.81
N ASN A 92 12.28 -6.85 11.37
CA ASN A 92 12.82 -8.17 11.03
C ASN A 92 13.25 -8.31 9.57
N LEU A 93 12.63 -7.59 8.63
CA LEU A 93 12.87 -7.76 7.18
C LEU A 93 13.58 -6.56 6.56
N LEU A 94 13.25 -5.32 6.94
CA LEU A 94 13.80 -4.14 6.26
C LEU A 94 15.33 -4.05 6.34
N PRO A 95 16.00 -4.27 7.49
CA PRO A 95 17.47 -4.26 7.54
C PRO A 95 18.11 -5.33 6.66
N VAL A 96 17.46 -6.49 6.53
CA VAL A 96 17.96 -7.59 5.69
C VAL A 96 17.88 -7.21 4.22
N PHE A 97 16.70 -6.80 3.73
CA PHE A 97 16.49 -6.53 2.31
C PHE A 97 17.01 -5.17 1.83
N ALA A 98 17.23 -4.22 2.74
CA ALA A 98 17.87 -2.95 2.42
C ALA A 98 19.41 -3.06 2.37
N SER A 99 19.99 -4.16 2.86
CA SER A 99 21.43 -4.38 2.79
C SER A 99 21.91 -4.58 1.36
N PRO A 100 23.10 -4.07 0.99
CA PRO A 100 23.68 -4.29 -0.35
C PRO A 100 23.83 -5.77 -0.71
N ASP A 101 24.10 -6.64 0.25
CA ASP A 101 24.26 -8.09 0.04
C ASP A 101 22.95 -8.78 -0.40
N ALA A 102 21.80 -8.17 -0.10
CA ALA A 102 20.48 -8.65 -0.47
C ALA A 102 19.94 -8.04 -1.79
N ASP A 103 20.73 -7.23 -2.49
CA ASP A 103 20.28 -6.51 -3.69
C ASP A 103 19.77 -7.44 -4.81
N PHE A 104 20.21 -8.69 -4.84
CA PHE A 104 19.72 -9.68 -5.80
C PHE A 104 18.20 -9.93 -5.69
N PHE A 105 17.60 -9.79 -4.50
CA PHE A 105 16.15 -9.93 -4.31
C PHE A 105 15.36 -8.81 -5.00
N ARG A 106 15.98 -7.62 -5.12
CA ARG A 106 15.41 -6.42 -5.74
C ARG A 106 16.08 -6.09 -7.08
N ALA A 107 16.64 -7.08 -7.77
CA ALA A 107 17.28 -6.86 -9.07
C ALA A 107 16.27 -6.27 -10.09
N LYS A 108 15.10 -6.91 -10.24
CA LYS A 108 14.09 -6.54 -11.26
C LYS A 108 12.74 -6.15 -10.70
N ARG A 109 12.55 -6.20 -9.39
CA ARG A 109 11.26 -6.06 -8.73
C ARG A 109 11.42 -5.09 -7.58
N ASP A 110 10.43 -4.24 -7.39
CA ASP A 110 10.32 -3.51 -6.13
C ASP A 110 9.93 -4.50 -5.03
N LEU A 111 10.48 -4.32 -3.83
CA LEU A 111 9.99 -5.00 -2.62
C LEU A 111 9.21 -3.99 -1.79
N ILE A 112 8.04 -4.40 -1.32
CA ILE A 112 7.22 -3.62 -0.38
C ILE A 112 7.14 -4.43 0.89
N ILE A 113 7.56 -3.84 2.00
CA ILE A 113 7.36 -4.42 3.33
C ILE A 113 6.23 -3.63 3.98
N ILE A 114 5.26 -4.31 4.58
CA ILE A 114 4.10 -3.70 5.24
C ILE A 114 3.97 -4.21 6.67
N GLU A 115 3.53 -3.32 7.56
CA GLU A 115 3.03 -3.62 8.91
C GLU A 115 1.51 -3.81 8.91
#